data_AF-A0A7K5IC30-F1
#
_entry.id   AF-A0A7K5IC30-F1
#
_cell.length_a   1.000
_cell.length_b   1.000
_cell.length_c   1.000
_cell.angle_alpha   90.00
_cell.angle_beta   90.00
_cell.angle_gamma   90.00
#
_symmetry.space_group_name_H-M   'P 1'
#
loop_
_entity.id
_entity.type
_entity.pdbx_description
1 polymer ?
#
loop_
_entity_poly.entity_id
_entity_poly.type
_entity_poly.pdbx_seq_one_letter_code
_entity_poly.pdbx_strand_id
1 'polypeptide(L)' 'MEHRFFAPINWQDVVQKKLVPPFKPQVTSEIDTRYFDDEFTAQSITITPPDRYDTMDSLENDQRTHFPQFSYSASIRE' A
#
# COMPACT_ATOMS: atom_id res chain seq x y z
N MET A 1 12.18 17.62 15.59
CA MET A 1 13.12 16.49 15.73
C MET A 1 14.10 16.64 16.91
N GLU A 2 13.96 17.68 17.73
CA GLU A 2 14.92 18.04 18.80
C GLU A 2 14.49 17.58 20.20
N HIS A 3 13.37 16.85 20.31
CA HIS A 3 12.94 16.33 21.61
C HIS A 3 13.99 15.38 22.18
N ARG A 4 14.32 15.51 23.48
CA ARG A 4 15.41 14.77 24.16
C ARG A 4 15.35 13.26 23.98
N PHE A 5 14.14 12.71 23.84
CA PHE A 5 13.92 11.29 23.53
C PHE A 5 14.68 10.82 22.27
N PHE A 6 14.78 11.68 21.25
CA PHE A 6 15.46 11.37 19.97
C PHE A 6 16.87 11.93 19.90
N ALA A 7 17.47 12.39 21.01
CA ALA A 7 18.83 12.91 21.03
C ALA A 7 19.88 11.97 20.38
N PRO A 8 19.76 10.63 20.47
CA PRO A 8 20.70 9.72 19.80
C PRO A 8 20.46 9.53 18.29
N ILE A 9 19.37 10.06 17.73
CA ILE A 9 18.94 9.78 16.36
C ILE A 9 19.54 10.79 15.39
N ASN A 10 20.34 10.30 14.44
CA ASN A 10 20.69 11.05 13.25
C ASN A 10 19.56 10.95 12.21
N TRP A 11 18.81 12.03 12.03
CA TRP A 11 17.67 12.07 11.12
C TRP A 11 18.03 11.94 9.64
N GLN A 12 19.25 12.33 9.25
CA GLN A 12 19.73 12.09 7.88
C GLN A 12 19.88 10.58 7.62
N ASP A 13 20.35 9.83 8.61
CA ASP A 13 20.50 8.37 8.53
C ASP A 13 19.14 7.66 8.57
N VAL A 14 18.15 8.22 9.27
CA VAL A 14 16.75 7.75 9.21
C VAL A 14 16.21 7.84 7.78
N VAL A 15 16.30 9.03 7.17
CA VAL A 15 15.77 9.28 5.82
C VAL A 15 16.48 8.42 4.77
N GLN A 16 17.79 8.23 4.92
CA GLN A 16 18.61 7.40 4.05
C GLN A 16 18.52 5.89 4.35
N LYS A 17 17.66 5.47 5.29
CA LYS A 17 17.49 4.06 5.71
C LYS A 17 18.79 3.38 6.14
N LYS A 18 19.72 4.13 6.75
CA LYS A 18 21.03 3.64 7.23
C LYS A 18 20.99 3.05 8.63
N LEU A 19 20.02 3.46 9.45
CA LEU A 19 19.83 2.88 10.77
C LEU A 19 19.35 1.43 10.64
N VAL A 20 19.98 0.51 11.36
CA VAL A 20 19.56 -0.89 11.39
C VAL A 20 18.24 -1.00 12.19
N PRO A 21 17.15 -1.51 11.59
CA PRO A 21 15.92 -1.73 12.32
C PRO A 21 16.14 -2.76 13.45
N PRO A 22 15.52 -2.57 14.63
CA PRO A 22 15.65 -3.51 15.75
C PRO A 22 15.02 -4.88 15.45
N PHE A 23 14.08 -4.93 14.51
CA PHE A 23 13.44 -6.16 14.04
C PHE A 23 13.61 -6.27 12.52
N LYS A 24 14.11 -7.43 12.08
CA LYS A 24 14.18 -7.80 10.66
C LYS A 24 13.20 -8.96 10.41
N PRO A 25 12.12 -8.74 9.65
CA PRO A 25 11.19 -9.79 9.25
C PRO A 25 11.93 -10.94 8.56
N GLN A 26 11.61 -12.18 8.93
CA GLN A 26 12.17 -13.38 8.36
C GLN A 26 11.31 -13.82 7.18
N VAL A 27 11.59 -13.28 6.00
CA VAL A 27 10.91 -13.70 4.76
C VAL A 27 11.74 -14.75 4.02
N THR A 28 11.09 -15.76 3.45
CA THR A 28 11.77 -16.86 2.73
C THR A 28 11.75 -16.70 1.22
N SER A 29 10.87 -15.84 0.68
CA SER A 29 10.76 -15.56 -0.77
C SER A 29 10.10 -14.21 -1.03
N GLU A 30 10.12 -13.75 -2.28
CA GLU A 30 9.45 -12.50 -2.71
C GLU A 30 7.92 -12.56 -2.59
N ILE A 31 7.34 -13.76 -2.52
CA ILE A 31 5.89 -13.98 -2.40
C ILE A 31 5.48 -14.48 -1.01
N ASP A 32 6.37 -14.41 -0.02
CA ASP A 32 6.09 -14.86 1.35
C ASP A 32 5.05 -13.96 2.03
N THR A 33 3.93 -14.55 2.45
CA THR A 33 2.81 -13.87 3.08
C THR A 33 2.73 -14.08 4.61
N ARG A 34 3.76 -14.63 5.27
CA ARG A 34 3.69 -15.04 6.69
C ARG A 34 3.39 -13.95 7.74
N TYR A 35 3.52 -12.68 7.35
CA TYR A 35 3.21 -11.52 8.21
C TYR A 35 1.85 -10.90 7.86
N PHE A 36 1.04 -11.56 7.03
CA PHE A 36 -0.36 -11.27 6.76
C PHE A 36 -1.23 -12.33 7.44
N ASP A 37 -2.47 -11.99 7.76
CA ASP A 37 -3.41 -12.94 8.40
C ASP A 37 -3.83 -14.04 7.41
N ASP A 38 -3.88 -15.28 7.92
CA ASP A 38 -4.33 -16.46 7.17
C ASP A 38 -5.82 -16.36 6.80
N GLU A 39 -6.62 -15.58 7.55
CA GLU A 39 -8.01 -15.28 7.19
C GLU A 39 -8.12 -14.73 5.76
N PHE A 40 -7.13 -13.99 5.29
CA PHE A 40 -7.11 -13.41 3.93
C PHE A 40 -6.28 -14.23 2.96
N THR A 41 -5.08 -14.68 3.36
CA THR A 41 -4.14 -15.34 2.44
C THR A 41 -4.59 -16.75 2.02
N ALA A 42 -5.48 -17.38 2.80
CA ALA A 42 -6.08 -18.67 2.47
C ALA A 42 -7.30 -18.56 1.52
N GLN A 43 -7.80 -17.35 1.25
CA GLN A 43 -8.95 -17.16 0.36
C GLN A 43 -8.55 -17.36 -1.11
N SER A 44 -9.51 -17.81 -1.92
CA SER A 44 -9.32 -17.87 -3.37
C SER A 44 -9.22 -16.47 -3.96
N ILE A 45 -8.20 -16.24 -4.78
CA ILE A 45 -8.04 -14.97 -5.51
C ILE A 45 -9.12 -14.91 -6.60
N THR A 46 -10.17 -14.14 -6.36
CA THR A 46 -11.24 -13.88 -7.34
C THR A 46 -11.64 -12.41 -7.29
N ILE A 47 -11.91 -11.83 -8.46
CA ILE A 47 -12.52 -10.51 -8.55
C ILE A 47 -14.02 -10.70 -8.45
N THR A 48 -14.62 -10.24 -7.36
CA THR A 48 -16.08 -10.24 -7.21
C THR A 48 -16.68 -9.30 -8.25
N PRO A 49 -17.53 -9.79 -9.17
CA PRO A 49 -18.24 -8.91 -10.11
C PRO A 49 -19.14 -7.94 -9.35
N PRO A 50 -19.34 -6.71 -9.85
CA PRO A 50 -20.28 -5.77 -9.24
C PRO A 50 -21.71 -6.33 -9.25
N ASP A 51 -22.52 -5.90 -8.29
CA ASP A 51 -23.93 -6.31 -8.22
C ASP A 51 -24.69 -5.84 -9.45
N ARG A 52 -25.52 -6.73 -10.02
CA ARG A 52 -26.27 -6.49 -11.26
C ARG A 52 -27.27 -5.33 -11.17
N TYR A 53 -27.60 -4.89 -9.96
CA TYR A 53 -28.51 -3.76 -9.72
C TYR A 53 -27.79 -2.41 -9.68
N ASP A 54 -26.46 -2.42 -9.53
CA ASP A 54 -25.61 -1.24 -9.70
C ASP A 54 -25.15 -1.19 -11.15
N THR A 55 -26.14 -1.14 -12.05
CA THR A 55 -25.83 -0.95 -13.46
C THR A 55 -25.19 0.43 -13.54
N MET A 56 -23.90 0.49 -13.89
CA MET A 56 -23.16 1.74 -14.11
C MET A 56 -23.83 2.71 -15.10
N ASP A 57 -24.92 2.28 -15.76
CA ASP A 57 -25.81 3.07 -16.60
C ASP A 57 -26.67 4.07 -15.82
N SER A 58 -26.87 3.88 -14.50
CA SER A 58 -27.57 4.85 -13.63
C SER A 58 -26.65 5.91 -13.03
N LEU A 59 -25.34 5.87 -13.31
CA LEU A 59 -24.48 7.04 -13.05
C LEU A 59 -24.82 8.09 -14.11
N GLU A 60 -25.64 9.07 -13.70
CA GLU A 60 -25.84 10.34 -14.41
C GLU A 60 -24.51 10.85 -14.97
N ASN A 61 -24.51 11.50 -16.13
CA ASN A 61 -23.29 12.00 -16.80
C ASN A 61 -22.34 12.78 -15.87
N ASP A 62 -22.86 13.42 -14.82
CA ASP A 62 -22.09 14.16 -13.82
C ASP A 62 -21.23 13.25 -12.91
N GLN A 63 -21.54 11.95 -12.80
CA GLN A 63 -20.77 11.02 -11.97
C GLN A 63 -19.58 10.35 -12.67
N ARG A 64 -19.56 10.30 -14.01
CA ARG A 64 -18.44 9.70 -14.77
C ARG A 64 -17.14 10.51 -14.68
N THR A 65 -17.22 11.75 -14.21
CA THR A 65 -16.08 12.64 -13.97
C THR A 65 -15.59 12.61 -12.51
N HIS A 66 -16.18 11.77 -11.63
CA HIS A 66 -15.85 11.75 -10.19
C HIS A 66 -14.46 11.27 -9.82
N PHE A 67 -13.73 10.65 -10.75
CA PHE A 67 -12.40 10.09 -10.49
C PHE A 67 -11.30 10.83 -11.27
N PRO A 68 -11.16 12.17 -11.12
CA PRO A 68 -10.05 12.87 -11.73
C PRO A 68 -8.74 12.36 -11.10
N GLN A 69 -7.68 12.28 -11.91
CA GLN A 69 -6.35 11.82 -11.48
C GLN A 69 -6.28 10.37 -10.96
N PHE A 70 -7.27 9.51 -11.26
CA PHE A 70 -7.25 8.09 -10.86
C PHE A 70 -6.15 7.28 -11.55
N SER A 71 -5.99 7.48 -12.86
CA SER A 71 -4.96 6.80 -13.63
C SER A 71 -3.60 7.45 -13.37
N TYR A 72 -2.74 6.74 -12.66
CA TYR A 72 -1.37 7.14 -12.36
C TYR A 72 -0.38 6.05 -12.78
N SER A 73 0.67 6.45 -13.48
CA SER A 73 1.86 5.63 -13.68
C SER A 73 3.05 6.46 -13.22
N ALA A 74 3.82 5.92 -12.26
CA ALA A 74 5.03 6.58 -11.82
C ALA A 74 6.01 6.68 -13.00
N SER A 75 6.57 7.88 -13.23
CA SER A 75 7.75 8.03 -14.07
C SER A 75 8.86 7.23 -13.40
N ILE A 76 9.31 6.15 -14.04
CA ILE A 76 10.47 5.38 -13.56
C ILE A 76 11.63 6.36 -13.45
N ARG A 77 12.11 6.60 -12.23
CA ARG A 77 13.42 7.21 -12.03
C ARG A 77 14.43 6.08 -12.12
N GLU A 78 15.23 6.08 -13.19
CA GLU A 78 16.50 5.35 -13.23
C GLU A 78 17.40 5.79 -12.07
#